data_AF-F8D477-F1
#
_entry.id   AF-F8D477-F1
#
_cell.length_a   1.000
_cell.length_b   1.000
_cell.length_c   1.000
_cell.angle_alpha   90.00
_cell.angle_beta   90.00
_cell.angle_gamma   90.00
#
_symmetry.space_group_name_H-M   'P 1'
#
loop_
_entity.id
_entity.type
_entity.pdbx_description
1 polymer ?
#
loop_
_entity_poly.entity_id
_entity_poly.type
_entity_poly.pdbx_seq_one_letter_code
_entity_poly.pdbx_strand_id
1 'polypeptide(L)'
;MTTRRKLLALSAAVAGTAVAGCTGGSDGTGTNDSDSSDGDSNGSDASSSEQDETTAVGPELGVAAEWNAIRARVADALALGIAEEFAAGGTVVGDTLTRFESATAEWGAHEQLEGTDHELYEEFEEAVEELRLEGLDEADLERVREEAAIADERLQAAQRERLEGANALALEMALFGARVADVDVLATAGHFGAAETLAEETAERWESATVHDELSGTNGDLYAAFEGELPTLAEAASDENGEGVASAVDAALTAAADAAYELAADDAAAHAAQLATVQARGWDAAVLSDLEGVDSETAADVMRDTFGRFESARSHEALEEADHDAYEAFEGELEAYIEALAAGEGVDEAAGNFAAAALRAQFAVTGALEEAPGDGGDHGHGHEDGHGHREGLEGGPNVVDAVPEDADRVIEIHAASFEPDELTVEAGATVAFEHVEGEPHTVTAYEDAIPGDATYWASGGFDSESAAREGWENGRGAITEGQAYVRTFEVAGTHEFCCIPHETGGQTGRIVVE
;
A
#
# COMPACT_ATOMS: atom_id res chain seq x y z
N MET A 1 17.65 14.80 -32.23
CA MET A 1 17.64 15.15 -30.79
C MET A 1 16.70 16.33 -30.66
N THR A 2 15.42 16.00 -30.48
CA THR A 2 14.29 16.92 -30.55
C THR A 2 13.08 16.26 -29.88
N THR A 3 12.66 16.84 -28.74
CA THR A 3 11.28 16.96 -28.23
C THR A 3 10.42 15.69 -28.08
N ARG A 4 10.30 15.21 -26.84
CA ARG A 4 9.07 14.54 -26.34
C ARG A 4 8.15 15.61 -25.76
N ARG A 5 7.07 15.93 -26.49
CA ARG A 5 5.86 16.57 -25.97
C ARG A 5 4.70 16.04 -26.79
N LYS A 6 3.62 15.69 -26.09
CA LYS A 6 2.25 15.38 -26.53
C LYS A 6 1.97 13.91 -26.79
N LEU A 7 1.23 13.30 -25.86
CA LEU A 7 -0.07 12.66 -26.12
C LEU A 7 -0.67 12.23 -24.77
N LEU A 8 -1.60 13.02 -24.24
CA LEU A 8 -2.71 12.60 -23.39
C LEU A 8 -3.58 13.84 -23.13
N ALA A 9 -4.57 14.02 -24.00
CA ALA A 9 -5.70 14.92 -23.80
C ALA A 9 -6.76 14.55 -24.85
N LEU A 10 -7.63 13.60 -24.50
CA LEU A 10 -8.90 13.44 -25.19
C LEU A 10 -10.00 13.04 -24.19
N SER A 11 -10.40 14.02 -23.39
CA SER A 11 -11.67 14.04 -22.66
C SER A 11 -12.85 13.93 -23.65
N ALA A 12 -13.60 12.83 -23.57
CA ALA A 12 -14.83 12.63 -24.33
C ALA A 12 -16.00 13.36 -23.66
N ALA A 13 -16.54 14.37 -24.35
CA ALA A 13 -17.79 15.02 -23.98
C ALA A 13 -18.99 14.12 -24.33
N VAL A 14 -19.71 13.61 -23.33
CA VAL A 14 -21.01 12.95 -23.52
C VAL A 14 -22.11 14.01 -23.53
N ALA A 15 -22.58 14.35 -24.73
CA ALA A 15 -23.78 15.15 -24.94
C ALA A 15 -25.02 14.25 -24.84
N GLY A 16 -25.90 14.55 -23.88
CA GLY A 16 -27.17 13.86 -23.70
C GLY A 16 -28.13 14.05 -24.87
N THR A 17 -28.91 13.00 -25.17
CA THR A 17 -30.19 13.14 -25.87
C THR A 17 -31.25 12.28 -25.18
N ALA A 18 -32.29 12.95 -24.68
CA ALA A 18 -33.53 12.34 -24.22
C ALA A 18 -34.36 11.87 -25.43
N VAL A 19 -34.93 10.67 -25.35
CA VAL A 19 -36.07 10.27 -26.18
C VAL A 19 -37.10 9.54 -25.31
N ALA A 20 -38.16 10.26 -24.94
CA ALA A 20 -39.43 9.66 -24.53
C ALA A 20 -40.31 9.49 -25.78
N GLY A 21 -40.99 8.35 -25.92
CA GLY A 21 -41.85 8.08 -27.07
C GLY A 21 -42.74 6.86 -26.90
N CYS A 22 -43.88 7.07 -26.26
CA CYS A 22 -45.04 6.19 -26.09
C CYS A 22 -45.42 5.27 -27.26
N THR A 23 -45.83 4.03 -26.95
CA THR A 23 -46.90 3.34 -27.69
C THR A 23 -47.88 2.66 -26.73
N GLY A 24 -49.10 3.17 -26.70
CA GLY A 24 -50.26 2.47 -26.17
C GLY A 24 -50.97 1.71 -27.29
N GLY A 25 -51.56 0.57 -26.95
CA GLY A 25 -52.32 -0.24 -27.90
C GLY A 25 -52.96 -1.46 -27.24
N SER A 26 -54.17 -1.25 -26.75
CA SER A 26 -55.15 -2.25 -26.29
C SER A 26 -55.20 -3.53 -27.14
N ASP A 27 -55.31 -4.68 -26.48
CA ASP A 27 -56.38 -5.64 -26.79
C ASP A 27 -56.72 -6.49 -25.57
N GLY A 28 -58.02 -6.49 -25.23
CA GLY A 28 -58.57 -7.24 -24.12
C GLY A 28 -58.96 -8.66 -24.50
N THR A 29 -59.04 -9.52 -23.50
CA THR A 29 -60.10 -10.53 -23.36
C THR A 29 -60.21 -10.89 -21.90
N GLY A 30 -61.38 -10.65 -21.33
CA GLY A 30 -61.70 -11.02 -19.95
C GLY A 30 -62.16 -12.46 -19.83
N THR A 31 -61.94 -13.02 -18.65
CA THR A 31 -62.80 -14.03 -18.04
C THR A 31 -62.83 -13.76 -16.53
N ASN A 32 -64.00 -13.37 -16.03
CA ASN A 32 -64.36 -13.52 -14.62
C ASN A 32 -64.44 -15.02 -14.30
N ASP A 33 -63.98 -15.42 -13.13
CA ASP A 33 -64.82 -16.20 -12.23
C ASP A 33 -64.35 -16.01 -10.78
N SER A 34 -65.34 -15.69 -9.95
CA SER A 34 -65.28 -15.54 -8.50
C SER A 34 -65.45 -16.88 -7.82
N ASP A 35 -64.70 -17.16 -6.75
CA ASP A 35 -65.26 -17.92 -5.63
C ASP A 35 -64.60 -17.56 -4.30
N SER A 36 -65.43 -17.43 -3.27
CA SER A 36 -65.07 -17.14 -1.89
C SER A 36 -65.16 -18.42 -1.06
N SER A 37 -64.23 -18.66 -0.13
CA SER A 37 -64.57 -19.30 1.16
C SER A 37 -63.44 -19.22 2.18
N ASP A 38 -63.86 -18.93 3.41
CA ASP A 38 -63.08 -18.85 4.65
C ASP A 38 -62.59 -20.22 5.16
N GLY A 39 -61.50 -20.23 5.95
CA GLY A 39 -61.17 -21.36 6.82
C GLY A 39 -59.79 -21.28 7.49
N ASP A 40 -59.79 -20.97 8.80
CA ASP A 40 -58.69 -21.06 9.78
C ASP A 40 -57.81 -22.32 9.65
N SER A 41 -56.49 -22.21 9.92
CA SER A 41 -55.78 -22.88 11.04
C SER A 41 -54.24 -22.88 10.88
N ASN A 42 -53.58 -22.09 11.73
CA ASN A 42 -52.30 -22.32 12.43
C ASN A 42 -51.25 -23.29 11.83
N GLY A 43 -50.14 -22.72 11.35
CA GLY A 43 -48.87 -23.40 11.14
C GLY A 43 -47.74 -22.38 11.26
N SER A 44 -46.94 -22.53 12.32
CA SER A 44 -45.68 -21.83 12.52
C SER A 44 -44.76 -22.07 11.32
N ASP A 45 -44.21 -21.01 10.73
CA ASP A 45 -42.88 -21.08 10.17
C ASP A 45 -42.21 -19.71 10.21
N ALA A 46 -40.92 -19.78 10.50
CA ALA A 46 -40.02 -18.69 10.74
C ALA A 46 -40.09 -17.65 9.62
N SER A 47 -39.98 -16.39 10.01
CA SER A 47 -39.58 -15.32 9.12
C SER A 47 -38.22 -15.71 8.54
N SER A 48 -38.23 -16.26 7.33
CA SER A 48 -37.08 -16.18 6.44
C SER A 48 -36.87 -14.68 6.18
N SER A 49 -35.97 -14.07 6.96
CA SER A 49 -35.29 -12.88 6.48
C SER A 49 -34.66 -13.27 5.15
N GLU A 50 -35.11 -12.60 4.11
CA GLU A 50 -34.51 -12.59 2.80
C GLU A 50 -33.00 -12.43 3.00
N GLN A 51 -32.22 -13.40 2.53
CA GLN A 51 -30.78 -13.29 2.43
C GLN A 51 -30.51 -12.04 1.61
N ASP A 52 -29.92 -11.02 2.22
CA ASP A 52 -29.21 -10.00 1.46
C ASP A 52 -28.16 -10.76 0.64
N GLU A 53 -28.16 -10.55 -0.68
CA GLU A 53 -27.07 -11.01 -1.54
C GLU A 53 -25.79 -10.41 -0.94
N THR A 54 -24.92 -11.30 -0.43
CA THR A 54 -23.78 -10.96 0.41
C THR A 54 -22.69 -10.27 -0.40
N THR A 55 -22.81 -8.95 -0.52
CA THR A 55 -21.67 -8.06 -0.73
C THR A 55 -20.78 -8.21 0.51
N ALA A 56 -19.84 -9.16 0.49
CA ALA A 56 -18.99 -9.43 1.65
C ALA A 56 -18.01 -8.28 1.88
N VAL A 57 -18.54 -7.23 2.52
CA VAL A 57 -17.85 -6.09 3.12
C VAL A 57 -17.98 -6.26 4.63
N GLY A 58 -16.92 -5.98 5.39
CA GLY A 58 -16.87 -6.22 6.82
C GLY A 58 -15.70 -7.12 7.24
N PRO A 59 -15.81 -7.84 8.37
CA PRO A 59 -14.69 -8.57 8.95
C PRO A 59 -14.22 -9.76 8.09
N GLU A 60 -15.10 -10.38 7.29
CA GLU A 60 -14.72 -11.43 6.35
C GLU A 60 -13.69 -10.98 5.32
N LEU A 61 -13.82 -9.74 4.85
CA LEU A 61 -12.88 -9.14 3.90
C LEU A 61 -11.56 -8.75 4.58
N GLY A 62 -11.61 -8.28 5.83
CA GLY A 62 -10.42 -8.03 6.64
C GLY A 62 -9.60 -9.31 6.88
N VAL A 63 -10.27 -10.41 7.22
CA VAL A 63 -9.63 -11.74 7.34
C VAL A 63 -9.01 -12.19 6.01
N ALA A 64 -9.75 -12.03 4.91
CA ALA A 64 -9.26 -12.42 3.60
C ALA A 64 -8.03 -11.59 3.16
N ALA A 65 -7.95 -10.32 3.58
CA ALA A 65 -6.77 -9.48 3.37
C ALA A 65 -5.56 -9.96 4.19
N GLU A 66 -5.74 -10.32 5.47
CA GLU A 66 -4.65 -10.92 6.28
C GLU A 66 -4.18 -12.26 5.69
N TRP A 67 -5.10 -13.11 5.20
CA TRP A 67 -4.70 -14.31 4.45
C TRP A 67 -3.91 -13.96 3.20
N ASN A 68 -4.22 -12.85 2.52
CA ASN A 68 -3.47 -12.42 1.35
C ASN A 68 -2.05 -11.98 1.71
N ALA A 69 -1.88 -11.30 2.86
CA ALA A 69 -0.57 -10.98 3.39
C ALA A 69 0.21 -12.25 3.77
N ILE A 70 -0.42 -13.24 4.41
CA ILE A 70 0.20 -14.54 4.71
C ILE A 70 0.61 -15.29 3.43
N ARG A 71 -0.22 -15.24 2.37
CA ARG A 71 0.12 -15.80 1.05
C ARG A 71 1.35 -15.14 0.44
N ALA A 72 1.48 -13.81 0.58
CA ALA A 72 2.68 -13.09 0.18
C ALA A 72 3.88 -13.58 1.02
N ARG A 73 3.75 -13.63 2.35
CA ARG A 73 4.82 -14.07 3.24
C ARG A 73 5.34 -15.50 2.97
N VAL A 74 4.45 -16.40 2.54
CA VAL A 74 4.84 -17.75 2.08
C VAL A 74 5.61 -17.69 0.75
N ALA A 75 5.26 -16.75 -0.14
CA ALA A 75 6.01 -16.50 -1.37
C ALA A 75 7.42 -15.95 -1.09
N ASP A 76 7.61 -15.10 -0.08
CA ASP A 76 8.94 -14.63 0.35
C ASP A 76 9.85 -15.82 0.71
N ALA A 77 9.32 -16.83 1.39
CA ALA A 77 10.07 -18.02 1.74
C ALA A 77 10.52 -18.83 0.51
N LEU A 78 9.68 -18.90 -0.52
CA LEU A 78 10.04 -19.47 -1.81
C LEU A 78 11.12 -18.61 -2.50
N ALA A 79 10.96 -17.28 -2.52
CA ALA A 79 11.94 -16.35 -3.09
C ALA A 79 13.33 -16.53 -2.44
N LEU A 80 13.38 -16.64 -1.11
CA LEU A 80 14.60 -16.93 -0.35
C LEU A 80 15.16 -18.32 -0.67
N GLY A 81 14.31 -19.34 -0.84
CA GLY A 81 14.73 -20.66 -1.29
C GLY A 81 15.37 -20.65 -2.70
N ILE A 82 14.81 -19.88 -3.64
CA ILE A 82 15.37 -19.68 -4.98
C ILE A 82 16.75 -19.01 -4.89
N ALA A 83 16.93 -18.09 -3.94
CA ALA A 83 18.19 -17.41 -3.67
C ALA A 83 19.22 -18.25 -2.88
N GLU A 84 18.89 -19.50 -2.55
CA GLU A 84 19.66 -20.40 -1.66
C GLU A 84 19.80 -19.88 -0.21
N GLU A 85 18.99 -18.89 0.19
CA GLU A 85 18.89 -18.33 1.55
C GLU A 85 17.94 -19.16 2.43
N PHE A 86 18.11 -20.49 2.42
CA PHE A 86 17.20 -21.44 3.07
C PHE A 86 17.00 -21.20 4.58
N ALA A 87 18.04 -20.75 5.29
CA ALA A 87 17.95 -20.46 6.71
C ALA A 87 17.10 -19.21 7.01
N ALA A 88 17.19 -18.18 6.16
CA ALA A 88 16.34 -17.01 6.24
C ALA A 88 14.88 -17.40 5.93
N GLY A 89 14.66 -18.16 4.85
CA GLY A 89 13.33 -18.67 4.51
C GLY A 89 12.72 -19.53 5.62
N GLY A 90 13.52 -20.39 6.27
CA GLY A 90 13.07 -21.21 7.41
C GLY A 90 12.64 -20.38 8.62
N THR A 91 13.27 -19.22 8.83
CA THR A 91 12.89 -18.25 9.87
C THR A 91 11.56 -17.59 9.51
N VAL A 92 11.44 -17.07 8.27
CA VAL A 92 10.20 -16.48 7.73
C VAL A 92 8.99 -17.41 7.92
N VAL A 93 9.11 -18.68 7.53
CA VAL A 93 8.02 -19.66 7.66
C VAL A 93 7.73 -19.98 9.13
N GLY A 94 8.75 -20.06 9.96
CA GLY A 94 8.59 -20.29 11.39
C GLY A 94 7.83 -19.18 12.11
N ASP A 95 8.12 -17.93 11.76
CA ASP A 95 7.45 -16.76 12.33
C ASP A 95 6.01 -16.65 11.79
N THR A 96 5.81 -16.99 10.51
CA THR A 96 4.48 -17.06 9.89
C THR A 96 3.58 -18.06 10.62
N LEU A 97 4.08 -19.28 10.88
CA LEU A 97 3.34 -20.30 11.62
C LEU A 97 3.02 -19.83 13.04
N THR A 98 4.01 -19.26 13.74
CA THR A 98 3.82 -18.75 15.10
C THR A 98 2.75 -17.66 15.17
N ARG A 99 2.76 -16.73 14.20
CA ARG A 99 1.75 -15.67 14.09
C ARG A 99 0.38 -16.26 13.78
N PHE A 100 0.29 -17.17 12.81
CA PHE A 100 -0.96 -17.80 12.42
C PHE A 100 -1.58 -18.59 13.57
N GLU A 101 -0.83 -19.48 14.23
CA GLU A 101 -1.28 -20.25 15.41
C GLU A 101 -1.75 -19.36 16.57
N SER A 102 -1.20 -18.15 16.68
CA SER A 102 -1.57 -17.19 17.72
C SER A 102 -2.85 -16.41 17.38
N ALA A 103 -3.29 -16.41 16.12
CA ALA A 103 -4.44 -15.65 15.62
C ALA A 103 -5.78 -16.35 15.91
N THR A 104 -6.04 -16.70 17.17
CA THR A 104 -7.21 -17.48 17.63
C THR A 104 -8.38 -16.59 18.11
N ALA A 105 -8.34 -15.29 17.86
CA ALA A 105 -9.49 -14.41 18.11
C ALA A 105 -10.67 -14.84 17.22
N GLU A 106 -11.90 -14.42 17.55
CA GLU A 106 -13.09 -14.76 16.76
C GLU A 106 -12.88 -14.47 15.28
N TRP A 107 -12.32 -13.31 14.93
CA TRP A 107 -11.98 -12.91 13.56
C TRP A 107 -10.49 -13.05 13.24
N GLY A 108 -9.77 -13.90 13.96
CA GLY A 108 -8.37 -14.20 13.69
C GLY A 108 -8.22 -15.16 12.50
N ALA A 109 -7.12 -15.01 11.75
CA ALA A 109 -6.86 -15.78 10.53
C ALA A 109 -6.92 -17.31 10.73
N HIS A 110 -6.51 -17.81 11.89
CA HIS A 110 -6.56 -19.24 12.21
C HIS A 110 -7.99 -19.74 12.44
N GLU A 111 -8.70 -19.11 13.39
CA GLU A 111 -10.09 -19.48 13.73
C GLU A 111 -10.97 -19.41 12.48
N GLN A 112 -10.76 -18.38 11.65
CA GLN A 112 -11.54 -18.20 10.45
C GLN A 112 -11.21 -19.23 9.36
N LEU A 113 -9.97 -19.73 9.27
CA LEU A 113 -9.62 -20.72 8.25
C LEU A 113 -10.25 -22.06 8.64
N GLU A 114 -10.07 -22.48 9.90
CA GLU A 114 -10.67 -23.70 10.45
C GLU A 114 -12.21 -23.64 10.35
N GLY A 115 -12.79 -22.47 10.64
CA GLY A 115 -14.23 -22.24 10.54
C GLY A 115 -14.79 -22.19 9.11
N THR A 116 -13.94 -21.91 8.11
CA THR A 116 -14.35 -21.89 6.69
C THR A 116 -14.41 -23.29 6.14
N ASP A 117 -13.27 -23.99 6.17
CA ASP A 117 -13.17 -25.38 5.76
C ASP A 117 -12.00 -26.05 6.50
N HIS A 118 -12.32 -27.12 7.23
CA HIS A 118 -11.34 -27.84 8.04
C HIS A 118 -10.30 -28.59 7.20
N GLU A 119 -10.64 -29.07 6.00
CA GLU A 119 -9.69 -29.72 5.08
C GLU A 119 -8.72 -28.68 4.50
N LEU A 120 -9.20 -27.48 4.15
CA LEU A 120 -8.32 -26.38 3.73
C LEU A 120 -7.35 -25.96 4.84
N TYR A 121 -7.82 -25.90 6.08
CA TYR A 121 -6.98 -25.63 7.25
C TYR A 121 -5.90 -26.71 7.45
N GLU A 122 -6.28 -27.99 7.51
CA GLU A 122 -5.33 -29.09 7.75
C GLU A 122 -4.27 -29.16 6.65
N GLU A 123 -4.67 -29.02 5.38
CA GLU A 123 -3.73 -29.03 4.24
C GLU A 123 -2.83 -27.78 4.20
N PHE A 124 -3.31 -26.62 4.66
CA PHE A 124 -2.48 -25.41 4.77
C PHE A 124 -1.43 -25.57 5.87
N GLU A 125 -1.85 -26.03 7.06
CA GLU A 125 -0.95 -26.25 8.20
C GLU A 125 0.13 -27.30 7.83
N GLU A 126 -0.26 -28.43 7.24
CA GLU A 126 0.67 -29.45 6.76
C GLU A 126 1.66 -28.87 5.74
N ALA A 127 1.19 -28.10 4.76
CA ALA A 127 2.06 -27.51 3.75
C ALA A 127 3.06 -26.52 4.35
N VAL A 128 2.64 -25.64 5.27
CA VAL A 128 3.56 -24.68 5.91
C VAL A 128 4.59 -25.40 6.81
N GLU A 129 4.19 -26.47 7.49
CA GLU A 129 5.12 -27.32 8.26
C GLU A 129 6.13 -28.04 7.35
N GLU A 130 5.68 -28.65 6.25
CA GLU A 130 6.54 -29.34 5.30
C GLU A 130 7.46 -28.37 4.54
N LEU A 131 6.96 -27.18 4.18
CA LEU A 131 7.75 -26.10 3.59
C LEU A 131 8.97 -25.78 4.45
N ARG A 132 8.78 -25.69 5.77
CA ARG A 132 9.87 -25.49 6.73
C ARG A 132 10.75 -26.72 6.87
N LEU A 133 10.18 -27.84 7.29
CA LEU A 133 10.93 -28.99 7.81
C LEU A 133 11.54 -29.85 6.71
N GLU A 134 10.86 -29.98 5.58
CA GLU A 134 11.28 -30.83 4.47
C GLU A 134 11.80 -30.03 3.27
N GLY A 135 11.35 -28.78 3.11
CA GLY A 135 11.88 -27.85 2.11
C GLY A 135 13.10 -27.09 2.62
N LEU A 136 12.88 -26.10 3.48
CA LEU A 136 13.89 -25.11 3.86
C LEU A 136 15.02 -25.70 4.73
N ASP A 137 14.69 -26.46 5.79
CA ASP A 137 15.69 -27.05 6.69
C ASP A 137 16.59 -28.10 6.00
N GLU A 138 16.07 -28.76 4.95
CA GLU A 138 16.79 -29.77 4.16
C GLU A 138 17.38 -29.19 2.85
N ALA A 139 17.18 -27.90 2.59
CA ALA A 139 17.58 -27.21 1.36
C ALA A 139 17.08 -27.89 0.06
N ASP A 140 15.83 -28.37 0.08
CA ASP A 140 15.15 -28.98 -1.05
C ASP A 140 14.22 -27.98 -1.75
N LEU A 141 14.75 -27.29 -2.76
CA LEU A 141 14.00 -26.28 -3.52
C LEU A 141 12.79 -26.88 -4.28
N GLU A 142 12.81 -28.16 -4.65
CA GLU A 142 11.64 -28.79 -5.30
C GLU A 142 10.49 -28.91 -4.30
N ARG A 143 10.80 -29.34 -3.07
CA ARG A 143 9.82 -29.38 -1.97
C ARG A 143 9.37 -27.98 -1.55
N VAL A 144 10.27 -27.00 -1.50
CA VAL A 144 9.90 -25.59 -1.23
C VAL A 144 8.86 -25.08 -2.24
N ARG A 145 9.05 -25.35 -3.54
CA ARG A 145 8.07 -24.97 -4.58
C ARG A 145 6.73 -25.67 -4.40
N GLU A 146 6.75 -26.97 -4.12
CA GLU A 146 5.54 -27.77 -3.93
C GLU A 146 4.70 -27.24 -2.76
N GLU A 147 5.32 -27.08 -1.60
CA GLU A 147 4.60 -26.71 -0.38
C GLU A 147 4.16 -25.25 -0.37
N ALA A 148 4.98 -24.33 -0.89
CA ALA A 148 4.56 -22.94 -1.05
C ALA A 148 3.36 -22.82 -1.99
N ALA A 149 3.30 -23.63 -3.06
CA ALA A 149 2.15 -23.67 -3.96
C ALA A 149 0.90 -24.24 -3.29
N ILE A 150 1.03 -25.31 -2.50
CA ILE A 150 -0.11 -25.90 -1.77
C ILE A 150 -0.66 -24.88 -0.77
N ALA A 151 0.18 -24.27 0.06
CA ALA A 151 -0.23 -23.29 1.05
C ALA A 151 -0.94 -22.08 0.40
N ASP A 152 -0.40 -21.56 -0.70
CA ASP A 152 -1.03 -20.48 -1.47
C ASP A 152 -2.40 -20.87 -2.04
N GLU A 153 -2.51 -22.08 -2.61
CA GLU A 153 -3.76 -22.60 -3.17
C GLU A 153 -4.84 -22.81 -2.11
N ARG A 154 -4.48 -23.24 -0.88
CA ARG A 154 -5.44 -23.43 0.21
C ARG A 154 -6.01 -22.11 0.71
N LEU A 155 -5.17 -21.12 0.95
CA LEU A 155 -5.64 -19.79 1.36
C LEU A 155 -6.43 -19.11 0.24
N GLN A 156 -6.04 -19.28 -1.03
CA GLN A 156 -6.83 -18.78 -2.16
C GLN A 156 -8.22 -19.44 -2.22
N ALA A 157 -8.30 -20.75 -2.00
CA ALA A 157 -9.58 -21.46 -1.97
C ALA A 157 -10.48 -20.94 -0.84
N ALA A 158 -9.92 -20.72 0.36
CA ALA A 158 -10.65 -20.15 1.49
C ALA A 158 -11.15 -18.71 1.20
N GLN A 159 -10.32 -17.86 0.58
CA GLN A 159 -10.75 -16.53 0.14
C GLN A 159 -11.93 -16.61 -0.85
N ARG A 160 -11.88 -17.52 -1.83
CA ARG A 160 -12.93 -17.68 -2.85
C ARG A 160 -14.22 -18.31 -2.31
N GLU A 161 -14.16 -19.04 -1.20
CA GLU A 161 -15.36 -19.57 -0.54
C GLU A 161 -16.12 -18.48 0.23
N ARG A 162 -15.38 -17.51 0.79
CA ARG A 162 -15.94 -16.45 1.64
C ARG A 162 -16.33 -15.19 0.89
N LEU A 163 -15.64 -14.88 -0.20
CA LEU A 163 -15.80 -13.62 -0.91
C LEU A 163 -16.57 -13.79 -2.22
N GLU A 164 -17.17 -12.70 -2.68
CA GLU A 164 -17.59 -12.59 -4.07
C GLU A 164 -16.36 -12.70 -5.00
N GLY A 165 -16.55 -13.30 -6.18
CA GLY A 165 -15.45 -13.57 -7.11
C GLY A 165 -14.63 -12.33 -7.47
N ALA A 166 -15.28 -11.18 -7.65
CA ALA A 166 -14.62 -9.91 -7.96
C ALA A 166 -13.67 -9.43 -6.84
N ASN A 167 -14.08 -9.53 -5.58
CA ASN A 167 -13.24 -9.13 -4.44
C ASN A 167 -12.06 -10.09 -4.24
N ALA A 168 -12.26 -11.39 -4.50
CA ALA A 168 -11.15 -12.35 -4.51
C ALA A 168 -10.13 -12.07 -5.62
N LEU A 169 -10.58 -11.58 -6.79
CA LEU A 169 -9.69 -11.18 -7.89
C LEU A 169 -8.86 -9.94 -7.53
N ALA A 170 -9.42 -8.97 -6.81
CA ALA A 170 -8.67 -7.80 -6.33
C ALA A 170 -7.52 -8.21 -5.38
N LEU A 171 -7.78 -9.14 -4.45
CA LEU A 171 -6.75 -9.71 -3.56
C LEU A 171 -5.69 -10.50 -4.34
N GLU A 172 -6.12 -11.31 -5.33
CA GLU A 172 -5.19 -12.04 -6.21
C GLU A 172 -4.28 -11.08 -6.99
N MET A 173 -4.81 -9.92 -7.42
CA MET A 173 -4.03 -8.90 -8.11
C MET A 173 -3.01 -8.21 -7.18
N ALA A 174 -3.39 -7.92 -5.94
CA ALA A 174 -2.47 -7.41 -4.92
C ALA A 174 -1.35 -8.40 -4.57
N LEU A 175 -1.64 -9.71 -4.55
CA LEU A 175 -0.62 -10.74 -4.35
C LEU A 175 0.40 -10.78 -5.49
N PHE A 176 -0.03 -10.61 -6.73
CA PHE A 176 0.89 -10.46 -7.87
C PHE A 176 1.77 -9.22 -7.73
N GLY A 177 1.22 -8.12 -7.21
CA GLY A 177 2.00 -6.95 -6.83
C GLY A 177 3.09 -7.28 -5.80
N ALA A 178 2.74 -7.95 -4.71
CA ALA A 178 3.69 -8.36 -3.67
C ALA A 178 4.81 -9.25 -4.23
N ARG A 179 4.47 -10.28 -5.02
CA ARG A 179 5.46 -11.19 -5.65
C ARG A 179 6.43 -10.49 -6.60
N VAL A 180 5.97 -9.45 -7.30
CA VAL A 180 6.84 -8.62 -8.12
C VAL A 180 7.79 -7.80 -7.24
N ALA A 181 7.34 -7.36 -6.07
CA ALA A 181 8.18 -6.65 -5.11
C ALA A 181 9.28 -7.55 -4.50
N ASP A 182 9.04 -8.86 -4.37
CA ASP A 182 10.06 -9.85 -3.95
C ASP A 182 11.24 -9.93 -4.94
N VAL A 183 11.01 -9.66 -6.23
CA VAL A 183 12.07 -9.60 -7.25
C VAL A 183 13.05 -8.48 -6.92
N ASP A 184 12.53 -7.32 -6.49
CA ASP A 184 13.33 -6.18 -6.07
C ASP A 184 14.05 -6.43 -4.73
N VAL A 185 13.43 -7.15 -3.80
CA VAL A 185 14.09 -7.62 -2.56
C VAL A 185 15.33 -8.46 -2.89
N LEU A 186 15.17 -9.46 -3.77
CA LEU A 186 16.28 -10.31 -4.19
C LEU A 186 17.36 -9.52 -4.96
N ALA A 187 16.97 -8.62 -5.85
CA ALA A 187 17.91 -7.79 -6.60
C ALA A 187 18.69 -6.83 -5.68
N THR A 188 18.01 -6.22 -4.70
CA THR A 188 18.59 -5.34 -3.67
C THR A 188 19.61 -6.07 -2.81
N ALA A 189 19.32 -7.32 -2.44
CA ALA A 189 20.27 -8.20 -1.75
C ALA A 189 21.37 -8.76 -2.68
N GLY A 190 21.37 -8.42 -3.97
CA GLY A 190 22.38 -8.84 -4.95
C GLY A 190 22.17 -10.22 -5.56
N HIS A 191 21.04 -10.88 -5.29
CA HIS A 191 20.67 -12.19 -5.84
C HIS A 191 19.99 -12.06 -7.21
N PHE A 192 20.62 -11.37 -8.16
CA PHE A 192 20.03 -11.10 -9.49
C PHE A 192 19.59 -12.34 -10.28
N GLY A 193 20.33 -13.46 -10.19
CA GLY A 193 19.91 -14.71 -10.84
C GLY A 193 18.67 -15.34 -10.22
N ALA A 194 18.48 -15.16 -8.90
CA ALA A 194 17.27 -15.59 -8.21
C ALA A 194 16.10 -14.64 -8.54
N ALA A 195 16.36 -13.34 -8.61
CA ALA A 195 15.40 -12.33 -9.05
C ALA A 195 14.89 -12.61 -10.49
N GLU A 196 15.79 -12.93 -11.44
CA GLU A 196 15.41 -13.34 -12.80
C GLU A 196 14.52 -14.59 -12.77
N THR A 197 14.93 -15.62 -12.03
CA THR A 197 14.15 -16.87 -11.90
C THR A 197 12.76 -16.60 -11.30
N LEU A 198 12.67 -15.78 -10.26
CA LEU A 198 11.40 -15.44 -9.62
C LEU A 198 10.50 -14.61 -10.54
N ALA A 199 11.07 -13.69 -11.33
CA ALA A 199 10.33 -12.93 -12.32
C ALA A 199 9.75 -13.83 -13.42
N GLU A 200 10.52 -14.81 -13.91
CA GLU A 200 10.05 -15.81 -14.88
C GLU A 200 8.95 -16.70 -14.29
N GLU A 201 9.13 -17.23 -13.07
CA GLU A 201 8.11 -18.04 -12.39
C GLU A 201 6.82 -17.25 -12.11
N THR A 202 6.94 -15.96 -11.78
CA THR A 202 5.80 -15.05 -11.60
C THR A 202 5.04 -14.83 -12.91
N ALA A 203 5.76 -14.67 -14.03
CA ALA A 203 5.16 -14.55 -15.36
C ALA A 203 4.42 -15.83 -15.78
N GLU A 204 5.01 -17.01 -15.53
CA GLU A 204 4.34 -18.28 -15.79
C GLU A 204 3.07 -18.45 -14.94
N ARG A 205 3.13 -18.06 -13.65
CA ARG A 205 1.95 -18.10 -12.79
C ARG A 205 0.87 -17.15 -13.27
N TRP A 206 1.24 -15.94 -13.69
CA TRP A 206 0.32 -14.94 -14.26
C TRP A 206 -0.47 -15.52 -15.44
N GLU A 207 0.20 -16.15 -16.42
CA GLU A 207 -0.46 -16.76 -17.58
C GLU A 207 -1.50 -17.84 -17.23
N SER A 208 -1.36 -18.47 -16.06
CA SER A 208 -2.25 -19.52 -15.58
C SER A 208 -3.35 -19.03 -14.63
N ALA A 209 -3.26 -17.78 -14.17
CA ALA A 209 -4.14 -17.24 -13.15
C ALA A 209 -5.53 -16.89 -13.69
N THR A 210 -6.54 -16.96 -12.83
CA THR A 210 -7.90 -16.55 -13.24
C THR A 210 -7.97 -15.05 -13.49
N VAL A 211 -7.26 -14.27 -12.67
CA VAL A 211 -7.21 -12.81 -12.78
C VAL A 211 -6.61 -12.31 -14.10
N HIS A 212 -5.74 -13.10 -14.74
CA HIS A 212 -5.21 -12.79 -16.07
C HIS A 212 -6.32 -12.63 -17.12
N ASP A 213 -7.16 -13.67 -17.25
CA ASP A 213 -8.23 -13.67 -18.25
C ASP A 213 -9.31 -12.61 -17.91
N GLU A 214 -9.67 -12.50 -16.63
CA GLU A 214 -10.67 -11.54 -16.16
C GLU A 214 -10.23 -10.08 -16.36
N LEU A 215 -8.97 -9.75 -16.03
CA LEU A 215 -8.44 -8.40 -16.25
C LEU A 215 -8.33 -8.09 -17.75
N SER A 216 -7.85 -9.04 -18.57
CA SER A 216 -7.78 -8.86 -20.03
C SER A 216 -9.15 -8.57 -20.65
N GLY A 217 -10.21 -9.18 -20.11
CA GLY A 217 -11.59 -8.99 -20.53
C GLY A 217 -12.20 -7.68 -20.03
N THR A 218 -11.80 -7.22 -18.85
CA THR A 218 -12.35 -6.03 -18.17
C THR A 218 -11.64 -4.75 -18.64
N ASN A 219 -10.31 -4.72 -18.55
CA ASN A 219 -9.49 -3.56 -18.87
C ASN A 219 -8.16 -3.97 -19.51
N GLY A 220 -8.15 -4.00 -20.85
CA GLY A 220 -6.97 -4.39 -21.63
C GLY A 220 -5.78 -3.44 -21.51
N ASP A 221 -5.99 -2.19 -21.12
CA ASP A 221 -4.90 -1.22 -20.91
C ASP A 221 -4.15 -1.52 -19.60
N LEU A 222 -4.88 -1.79 -18.51
CA LEU A 222 -4.29 -2.22 -17.22
C LEU A 222 -3.63 -3.60 -17.31
N TYR A 223 -4.29 -4.54 -18.00
CA TYR A 223 -3.70 -5.84 -18.31
C TYR A 223 -2.34 -5.69 -19.02
N ALA A 224 -2.29 -4.88 -20.08
CA ALA A 224 -1.05 -4.68 -20.84
C ALA A 224 0.01 -3.90 -20.04
N ALA A 225 -0.40 -3.01 -19.13
CA ALA A 225 0.51 -2.30 -18.24
C ALA A 225 1.18 -3.27 -17.25
N PHE A 226 0.41 -4.13 -16.59
CA PHE A 226 0.98 -5.11 -15.66
C PHE A 226 1.79 -6.21 -16.38
N GLU A 227 1.19 -6.89 -17.36
CA GLU A 227 1.84 -7.98 -18.10
C GLU A 227 3.10 -7.51 -18.83
N GLY A 228 3.11 -6.25 -19.30
CA GLY A 228 4.25 -5.66 -20.00
C GLY A 228 5.51 -5.51 -19.13
N GLU A 229 5.35 -5.37 -17.81
CA GLU A 229 6.50 -5.22 -16.89
C GLU A 229 7.13 -6.55 -16.50
N LEU A 230 6.40 -7.67 -16.52
CA LEU A 230 6.94 -8.99 -16.17
C LEU A 230 8.18 -9.40 -16.99
N PRO A 231 8.21 -9.31 -18.33
CA PRO A 231 9.43 -9.56 -19.10
C PRO A 231 10.50 -8.48 -18.90
N THR A 232 10.11 -7.23 -18.61
CA THR A 232 11.05 -6.13 -18.31
C THR A 232 11.81 -6.38 -17.02
N LEU A 233 11.13 -6.91 -15.99
CA LEU A 233 11.71 -7.32 -14.71
C LEU A 233 12.75 -8.42 -14.90
N ALA A 234 12.39 -9.49 -15.63
CA ALA A 234 13.32 -10.58 -15.90
C ALA A 234 14.55 -10.10 -16.70
N GLU A 235 14.36 -9.24 -17.72
CA GLU A 235 15.46 -8.65 -18.48
C GLU A 235 16.36 -7.77 -17.60
N ALA A 236 15.79 -6.90 -16.77
CA ALA A 236 16.55 -6.03 -15.87
C ALA A 236 17.34 -6.82 -14.82
N ALA A 237 16.74 -7.88 -14.26
CA ALA A 237 17.41 -8.77 -13.32
C ALA A 237 18.57 -9.54 -13.99
N SER A 238 18.35 -10.09 -15.20
CA SER A 238 19.38 -10.77 -16.01
C SER A 238 20.58 -9.86 -16.34
N ASP A 239 20.30 -8.58 -16.55
CA ASP A 239 21.31 -7.54 -16.83
C ASP A 239 22.01 -7.00 -15.55
N GLU A 240 21.67 -7.51 -14.36
CA GLU A 240 22.13 -7.01 -13.05
C GLU A 240 21.84 -5.50 -12.87
N ASN A 241 20.72 -5.03 -13.42
CA ASN A 241 20.32 -3.63 -13.43
C ASN A 241 19.29 -3.35 -12.31
N GLY A 242 19.78 -3.16 -11.08
CA GLY A 242 18.92 -2.86 -9.91
C GLY A 242 17.99 -1.67 -10.10
N GLU A 243 18.47 -0.55 -10.66
CA GLU A 243 17.62 0.62 -10.97
C GLU A 243 16.50 0.27 -11.97
N GLY A 244 16.79 -0.62 -12.93
CA GLY A 244 15.79 -1.11 -13.88
C GLY A 244 14.75 -2.03 -13.23
N VAL A 245 15.17 -2.88 -12.29
CA VAL A 245 14.27 -3.73 -11.50
C VAL A 245 13.33 -2.85 -10.67
N ALA A 246 13.88 -1.95 -9.85
CA ALA A 246 13.08 -1.04 -9.02
C ALA A 246 12.06 -0.24 -9.84
N SER A 247 12.48 0.31 -10.99
CA SER A 247 11.57 1.06 -11.87
C SER A 247 10.45 0.20 -12.47
N ALA A 248 10.73 -1.06 -12.81
CA ALA A 248 9.71 -1.96 -13.36
C ALA A 248 8.78 -2.48 -12.25
N VAL A 249 9.29 -2.68 -11.03
CA VAL A 249 8.49 -3.03 -9.85
C VAL A 249 7.52 -1.91 -9.51
N ASP A 250 7.97 -0.65 -9.49
CA ASP A 250 7.08 0.49 -9.23
C ASP A 250 5.93 0.58 -10.26
N ALA A 251 6.26 0.42 -11.55
CA ALA A 251 5.26 0.41 -12.63
C ALA A 251 4.27 -0.76 -12.47
N ALA A 252 4.76 -1.97 -12.16
CA ALA A 252 3.95 -3.16 -11.99
C ALA A 252 3.05 -3.07 -10.74
N LEU A 253 3.57 -2.61 -9.60
CA LEU A 253 2.78 -2.37 -8.40
C LEU A 253 1.68 -1.34 -8.66
N THR A 254 1.95 -0.32 -9.48
CA THR A 254 0.97 0.72 -9.82
C THR A 254 -0.14 0.14 -10.68
N ALA A 255 0.22 -0.61 -11.71
CA ALA A 255 -0.74 -1.32 -12.55
C ALA A 255 -1.56 -2.35 -11.75
N ALA A 256 -0.93 -3.09 -10.83
CA ALA A 256 -1.61 -4.06 -9.97
C ALA A 256 -2.62 -3.39 -9.03
N ALA A 257 -2.26 -2.23 -8.46
CA ALA A 257 -3.16 -1.46 -7.62
C ALA A 257 -4.37 -0.93 -8.39
N ASP A 258 -4.16 -0.29 -9.54
CA ASP A 258 -5.25 0.18 -10.40
C ASP A 258 -6.13 -0.98 -10.90
N ALA A 259 -5.52 -2.13 -11.24
CA ALA A 259 -6.24 -3.32 -11.63
C ALA A 259 -7.09 -3.89 -10.49
N ALA A 260 -6.61 -3.85 -9.24
CA ALA A 260 -7.38 -4.27 -8.07
C ALA A 260 -8.65 -3.41 -7.91
N TYR A 261 -8.56 -2.08 -8.07
CA TYR A 261 -9.75 -1.20 -8.04
C TYR A 261 -10.69 -1.44 -9.22
N GLU A 262 -10.17 -1.75 -10.41
CA GLU A 262 -11.00 -2.04 -11.59
C GLU A 262 -11.76 -3.37 -11.45
N LEU A 263 -11.14 -4.37 -10.81
CA LEU A 263 -11.70 -5.71 -10.65
C LEU A 263 -12.65 -5.83 -9.45
N ALA A 264 -12.42 -5.08 -8.39
CA ALA A 264 -13.18 -5.18 -7.16
C ALA A 264 -14.66 -4.85 -7.39
N ALA A 265 -15.57 -5.57 -6.72
CA ALA A 265 -16.98 -5.19 -6.69
C ALA A 265 -17.22 -3.97 -5.80
N ASP A 266 -16.37 -3.79 -4.79
CA ASP A 266 -16.40 -2.70 -3.81
C ASP A 266 -14.99 -2.18 -3.56
N ASP A 267 -14.83 -0.85 -3.49
CA ASP A 267 -13.54 -0.20 -3.26
C ASP A 267 -12.88 -0.66 -1.95
N ALA A 268 -13.68 -1.05 -0.93
CA ALA A 268 -13.17 -1.62 0.32
C ALA A 268 -12.27 -2.86 0.10
N ALA A 269 -12.56 -3.69 -0.91
CA ALA A 269 -11.74 -4.85 -1.23
C ALA A 269 -10.39 -4.45 -1.82
N ALA A 270 -10.37 -3.43 -2.68
CA ALA A 270 -9.13 -2.88 -3.21
C ALA A 270 -8.32 -2.14 -2.12
N HIS A 271 -8.97 -1.39 -1.23
CA HIS A 271 -8.31 -0.76 -0.08
C HIS A 271 -7.66 -1.80 0.85
N ALA A 272 -8.41 -2.83 1.26
CA ALA A 272 -7.88 -3.90 2.09
C ALA A 272 -6.75 -4.68 1.40
N ALA A 273 -6.86 -4.89 0.08
CA ALA A 273 -5.82 -5.53 -0.72
C ALA A 273 -4.53 -4.69 -0.76
N GLN A 274 -4.62 -3.36 -0.92
CA GLN A 274 -3.46 -2.47 -0.86
C GLN A 274 -2.79 -2.51 0.52
N LEU A 275 -3.58 -2.48 1.60
CA LEU A 275 -3.04 -2.56 2.97
C LEU A 275 -2.39 -3.91 3.26
N ALA A 276 -2.88 -5.00 2.66
CA ALA A 276 -2.20 -6.31 2.72
C ALA A 276 -0.86 -6.31 1.97
N THR A 277 -0.76 -5.63 0.82
CA THR A 277 0.52 -5.44 0.13
C THR A 277 1.48 -4.58 0.96
N VAL A 278 1.00 -3.52 1.61
CA VAL A 278 1.83 -2.66 2.48
C VAL A 278 2.37 -3.47 3.69
N GLN A 279 1.54 -4.32 4.29
CA GLN A 279 1.99 -5.25 5.34
C GLN A 279 3.06 -6.23 4.83
N ALA A 280 2.88 -6.81 3.64
CA ALA A 280 3.85 -7.69 3.03
C ALA A 280 5.19 -7.00 2.79
N ARG A 281 5.18 -5.77 2.23
CA ARG A 281 6.39 -4.93 2.09
C ARG A 281 7.07 -4.62 3.43
N GLY A 282 6.28 -4.48 4.50
CA GLY A 282 6.79 -4.41 5.87
C GLY A 282 7.64 -5.62 6.26
N TRP A 283 7.17 -6.80 5.92
CA TRP A 283 7.88 -8.05 6.17
C TRP A 283 9.08 -8.28 5.25
N ASP A 284 9.05 -7.76 4.02
CA ASP A 284 10.20 -7.72 3.10
C ASP A 284 11.37 -6.93 3.69
N ALA A 285 11.08 -5.76 4.25
CA ALA A 285 12.09 -4.91 4.88
C ALA A 285 12.75 -5.59 6.08
N ALA A 286 11.99 -6.35 6.89
CA ALA A 286 12.55 -7.15 7.98
C ALA A 286 13.52 -8.21 7.44
N VAL A 287 13.12 -8.92 6.37
CA VAL A 287 13.98 -9.91 5.71
C VAL A 287 15.26 -9.27 5.19
N LEU A 288 15.17 -8.14 4.50
CA LEU A 288 16.33 -7.41 4.01
C LEU A 288 17.29 -7.03 5.14
N SER A 289 16.78 -6.61 6.29
CA SER A 289 17.60 -6.24 7.44
C SER A 289 18.39 -7.42 8.04
N ASP A 290 17.92 -8.65 7.82
CA ASP A 290 18.55 -9.88 8.31
C ASP A 290 19.50 -10.53 7.29
N LEU A 291 19.41 -10.16 6.00
CA LEU A 291 20.24 -10.74 4.95
C LEU A 291 21.70 -10.26 5.03
N GLU A 292 22.64 -11.18 4.84
CA GLU A 292 24.07 -10.86 4.90
C GLU A 292 24.47 -9.92 3.75
N GLY A 293 25.00 -8.75 4.08
CA GLY A 293 25.56 -7.81 3.09
C GLY A 293 24.61 -6.69 2.68
N VAL A 294 23.37 -6.70 3.17
CA VAL A 294 22.45 -5.58 3.11
C VAL A 294 22.72 -4.66 4.30
N ASP A 295 22.80 -3.35 4.07
CA ASP A 295 22.91 -2.38 5.17
C ASP A 295 21.53 -1.98 5.69
N SER A 296 21.49 -1.54 6.95
CA SER A 296 20.24 -1.22 7.65
C SER A 296 19.48 -0.05 7.01
N GLU A 297 20.19 0.87 6.34
CA GLU A 297 19.58 1.98 5.62
C GLU A 297 18.83 1.49 4.38
N THR A 298 19.37 0.51 3.66
CA THR A 298 18.72 -0.10 2.49
C THR A 298 17.35 -0.71 2.86
N ALA A 299 17.24 -1.37 4.01
CA ALA A 299 15.96 -1.89 4.49
C ALA A 299 15.00 -0.77 4.91
N ALA A 300 15.51 0.32 5.49
CA ALA A 300 14.72 1.51 5.81
C ALA A 300 14.21 2.22 4.56
N ASP A 301 15.01 2.30 3.49
CA ASP A 301 14.63 2.89 2.20
C ASP A 301 13.43 2.14 1.59
N VAL A 302 13.41 0.80 1.67
CA VAL A 302 12.24 0.02 1.23
C VAL A 302 10.97 0.38 1.99
N MET A 303 11.06 0.66 3.30
CA MET A 303 9.91 1.11 4.07
C MET A 303 9.52 2.56 3.79
N ARG A 304 10.48 3.45 3.51
CA ARG A 304 10.18 4.82 3.06
C ARG A 304 9.48 4.85 1.72
N ASP A 305 9.92 4.03 0.77
CA ASP A 305 9.24 3.86 -0.52
C ASP A 305 7.83 3.31 -0.34
N THR A 306 7.67 2.35 0.59
CA THR A 306 6.35 1.80 0.95
C THR A 306 5.45 2.87 1.57
N PHE A 307 5.99 3.74 2.44
CA PHE A 307 5.27 4.86 3.02
C PHE A 307 4.83 5.85 1.96
N GLY A 308 5.76 6.32 1.11
CA GLY A 308 5.44 7.27 0.06
C GLY A 308 4.40 6.73 -0.93
N ARG A 309 4.43 5.43 -1.22
CA ARG A 309 3.38 4.77 -2.01
C ARG A 309 2.03 4.78 -1.32
N PHE A 310 1.99 4.53 -0.01
CA PHE A 310 0.76 4.61 0.78
C PHE A 310 0.19 6.03 0.79
N GLU A 311 1.02 7.04 1.01
CA GLU A 311 0.63 8.46 1.00
C GLU A 311 -0.05 8.90 -0.30
N SER A 312 0.37 8.35 -1.44
CA SER A 312 -0.27 8.61 -2.75
C SER A 312 -1.45 7.68 -3.05
N ALA A 313 -1.76 6.70 -2.20
CA ALA A 313 -2.75 5.67 -2.48
C ALA A 313 -4.16 6.09 -2.05
N ARG A 314 -5.18 5.65 -2.81
CA ARG A 314 -6.59 5.83 -2.43
C ARG A 314 -6.93 5.17 -1.08
N SER A 315 -6.15 4.18 -0.65
CA SER A 315 -6.30 3.52 0.66
C SER A 315 -5.86 4.38 1.84
N HIS A 316 -5.03 5.42 1.62
CA HIS A 316 -4.69 6.38 2.67
C HIS A 316 -5.93 7.18 3.07
N GLU A 317 -6.55 7.87 2.10
CA GLU A 317 -7.78 8.65 2.35
C GLU A 317 -8.90 7.75 2.90
N ALA A 318 -9.02 6.53 2.39
CA ALA A 318 -10.03 5.58 2.85
C ALA A 318 -9.81 5.12 4.30
N LEU A 319 -8.57 4.94 4.74
CA LEU A 319 -8.25 4.57 6.11
C LEU A 319 -8.53 5.74 7.07
N GLU A 320 -8.09 6.95 6.69
CA GLU A 320 -8.34 8.16 7.47
C GLU A 320 -9.85 8.44 7.63
N GLU A 321 -10.63 8.30 6.55
CA GLU A 321 -12.09 8.46 6.60
C GLU A 321 -12.77 7.35 7.41
N ALA A 322 -12.27 6.11 7.32
CA ALA A 322 -12.86 4.97 8.02
C ALA A 322 -12.69 5.09 9.55
N ASP A 323 -11.47 5.37 10.01
CA ASP A 323 -11.16 5.58 11.43
C ASP A 323 -9.83 6.31 11.61
N HIS A 324 -9.91 7.58 12.02
CA HIS A 324 -8.75 8.44 12.20
C HIS A 324 -7.76 7.94 13.27
N ASP A 325 -8.24 7.34 14.37
CA ASP A 325 -7.35 6.79 15.41
C ASP A 325 -6.57 5.57 14.88
N ALA A 326 -7.20 4.72 14.05
CA ALA A 326 -6.55 3.60 13.39
C ALA A 326 -5.54 4.05 12.32
N TYR A 327 -5.86 5.13 11.60
CA TYR A 327 -4.93 5.78 10.67
C TYR A 327 -3.68 6.29 11.39
N GLU A 328 -3.83 7.09 12.46
CA GLU A 328 -2.69 7.63 13.21
C GLU A 328 -1.84 6.51 13.83
N ALA A 329 -2.47 5.44 14.33
CA ALA A 329 -1.74 4.29 14.85
C ALA A 329 -0.97 3.54 13.74
N PHE A 330 -1.55 3.41 12.56
CA PHE A 330 -0.90 2.79 11.41
C PHE A 330 0.33 3.58 10.95
N GLU A 331 0.18 4.89 10.75
CA GLU A 331 1.27 5.77 10.34
C GLU A 331 2.38 5.80 11.40
N GLY A 332 2.02 5.95 12.68
CA GLY A 332 2.98 6.00 13.78
C GLY A 332 3.81 4.72 13.93
N GLU A 333 3.20 3.53 13.77
CA GLU A 333 3.96 2.27 13.80
C GLU A 333 4.79 2.07 12.53
N LEU A 334 4.36 2.60 11.38
CA LEU A 334 5.17 2.62 10.14
C LEU A 334 6.43 3.46 10.35
N GLU A 335 6.28 4.68 10.86
CA GLU A 335 7.38 5.60 11.15
C GLU A 335 8.36 5.01 12.18
N ALA A 336 7.85 4.49 13.29
CA ALA A 336 8.67 3.82 14.30
C ALA A 336 9.44 2.63 13.70
N TYR A 337 8.86 1.95 12.72
CA TYR A 337 9.51 0.86 12.03
C TYR A 337 10.63 1.32 11.07
N ILE A 338 10.42 2.42 10.32
CA ILE A 338 11.48 3.07 9.55
C ILE A 338 12.66 3.45 10.45
N GLU A 339 12.39 4.04 11.62
CA GLU A 339 13.43 4.42 12.59
C GLU A 339 14.20 3.20 13.11
N ALA A 340 13.50 2.12 13.46
CA ALA A 340 14.11 0.87 13.94
C ALA A 340 15.01 0.24 12.87
N LEU A 341 14.55 0.23 11.60
CA LEU A 341 15.32 -0.25 10.45
C LEU A 341 16.58 0.60 10.25
N ALA A 342 16.46 1.93 10.19
CA ALA A 342 17.61 2.82 10.00
C ALA A 342 18.65 2.68 11.12
N ALA A 343 18.18 2.49 12.37
CA ALA A 343 19.05 2.24 13.51
C ALA A 343 19.67 0.83 13.53
N GLY A 344 19.06 -0.14 12.83
CA GLY A 344 19.41 -1.56 12.93
C GLY A 344 19.17 -2.15 14.33
N GLU A 345 18.25 -1.57 15.09
CA GLU A 345 17.96 -1.96 16.48
C GLU A 345 16.44 -2.02 16.70
N GLY A 346 15.94 -3.13 17.26
CA GLY A 346 14.51 -3.28 17.59
C GLY A 346 13.59 -3.63 16.40
N VAL A 347 14.17 -4.02 15.26
CA VAL A 347 13.45 -4.30 14.01
C VAL A 347 12.31 -5.32 14.18
N ASP A 348 12.55 -6.47 14.80
CA ASP A 348 11.52 -7.52 14.97
C ASP A 348 10.28 -7.04 15.73
N GLU A 349 10.49 -6.24 16.78
CA GLU A 349 9.40 -5.70 17.61
C GLU A 349 8.60 -4.66 16.82
N ALA A 350 9.28 -3.75 16.13
CA ALA A 350 8.65 -2.73 15.31
C ALA A 350 7.90 -3.34 14.10
N ALA A 351 8.49 -4.33 13.41
CA ALA A 351 7.84 -5.07 12.35
C ALA A 351 6.57 -5.78 12.83
N GLY A 352 6.61 -6.36 14.03
CA GLY A 352 5.45 -7.00 14.67
C GLY A 352 4.33 -6.02 15.00
N ASN A 353 4.66 -4.84 15.53
CA ASN A 353 3.70 -3.79 15.85
C ASN A 353 3.08 -3.20 14.57
N PHE A 354 3.90 -2.89 13.56
CA PHE A 354 3.43 -2.43 12.25
C PHE A 354 2.49 -3.46 11.60
N ALA A 355 2.85 -4.75 11.61
CA ALA A 355 1.99 -5.80 11.07
C ALA A 355 0.67 -5.97 11.85
N ALA A 356 0.62 -5.59 13.13
CA ALA A 356 -0.63 -5.54 13.90
C ALA A 356 -1.47 -4.31 13.55
N ALA A 357 -0.84 -3.14 13.37
CA ALA A 357 -1.50 -1.92 12.94
C ALA A 357 -2.06 -2.05 11.51
N ALA A 358 -1.31 -2.64 10.58
CA ALA A 358 -1.74 -2.91 9.21
C ALA A 358 -2.96 -3.85 9.17
N LEU A 359 -2.98 -4.91 9.99
CA LEU A 359 -4.15 -5.77 10.15
C LEU A 359 -5.38 -4.98 10.63
N ARG A 360 -5.21 -4.11 11.63
CA ARG A 360 -6.32 -3.28 12.10
C ARG A 360 -6.79 -2.30 11.03
N ALA A 361 -5.87 -1.71 10.26
CA ALA A 361 -6.21 -0.85 9.13
C ALA A 361 -7.01 -1.60 8.05
N GLN A 362 -6.65 -2.85 7.75
CA GLN A 362 -7.42 -3.71 6.83
C GLN A 362 -8.87 -3.89 7.31
N PHE A 363 -9.10 -4.08 8.61
CA PHE A 363 -10.45 -4.17 9.17
C PHE A 363 -11.16 -2.81 9.22
N ALA A 364 -10.43 -1.71 9.42
CA ALA A 364 -11.00 -0.37 9.44
C ALA A 364 -11.62 -0.01 8.07
N VAL A 365 -10.86 -0.18 6.98
CA VAL A 365 -11.34 0.15 5.62
C VAL A 365 -12.49 -0.74 5.15
N THR A 366 -12.73 -1.87 5.81
CA THR A 366 -13.89 -2.72 5.54
C THR A 366 -15.08 -2.43 6.46
N GLY A 367 -14.96 -1.45 7.37
CA GLY A 367 -16.00 -1.06 8.32
C GLY A 367 -16.15 -2.02 9.51
N ALA A 368 -15.10 -2.77 9.84
CA ALA A 368 -15.11 -3.85 10.84
C ALA A 368 -14.00 -3.71 11.90
N LEU A 369 -13.59 -2.49 12.23
CA LEU A 369 -12.50 -2.25 13.19
C LEU A 369 -12.79 -2.83 14.58
N GLU A 370 -14.06 -2.87 15.01
CA GLU A 370 -14.45 -3.44 16.32
C GLU A 370 -14.21 -4.96 16.39
N GLU A 371 -14.22 -5.63 15.23
CA GLU A 371 -13.95 -7.06 15.07
C GLU A 371 -12.46 -7.38 14.91
N ALA A 372 -11.61 -6.38 14.66
CA ALA A 372 -10.20 -6.58 14.37
C ALA A 372 -9.47 -7.35 15.49
N PRO A 373 -8.68 -8.38 15.17
CA PRO A 373 -7.89 -9.11 16.16
C PRO A 373 -6.87 -8.22 16.89
N GLY A 374 -6.63 -8.52 18.17
CA GLY A 374 -5.68 -7.82 19.02
C GLY A 374 -6.30 -6.64 19.78
N ASP A 375 -5.68 -6.25 20.89
CA ASP A 375 -6.05 -5.02 21.58
C ASP A 375 -5.55 -3.86 20.70
N GLY A 376 -6.47 -3.03 20.20
CA GLY A 376 -6.08 -1.73 19.64
C GLY A 376 -5.27 -1.01 20.72
N GLY A 377 -4.03 -0.68 20.41
CA GLY A 377 -3.09 -0.16 21.39
C GLY A 377 -3.77 0.89 22.26
N ASP A 378 -3.80 0.66 23.58
CA ASP A 378 -4.06 1.75 24.52
C ASP A 378 -2.86 2.67 24.37
N HIS A 379 -2.94 3.62 23.44
CA HIS A 379 -1.94 4.65 23.24
C HIS A 379 -1.99 5.59 24.45
N GLY A 380 -1.44 5.09 25.57
CA GLY A 380 -1.06 5.84 26.76
C GLY A 380 0.19 6.69 26.54
N HIS A 381 0.48 7.06 25.29
CA HIS A 381 1.34 8.15 24.95
C HIS A 381 0.45 9.33 24.61
N GLY A 382 0.34 10.29 25.55
CA GLY A 382 -0.23 11.59 25.24
C GLY A 382 0.71 12.29 24.26
N HIS A 383 0.55 12.01 22.97
CA HIS A 383 1.00 12.88 21.91
C HIS A 383 -0.16 13.83 21.62
N GLU A 384 0.13 15.12 21.79
CA GLU A 384 -0.79 16.20 21.45
C GLU A 384 -0.94 16.23 19.92
N ASP A 385 -2.07 15.69 19.42
CA ASP A 385 -2.74 16.01 18.14
C ASP A 385 -1.77 16.42 17.01
N GLY A 386 -0.91 15.49 16.56
CA GLY A 386 0.28 15.76 15.74
C GLY A 386 0.09 15.72 14.22
N HIS A 387 -0.81 14.89 13.71
CA HIS A 387 -0.90 14.51 12.29
C HIS A 387 -2.33 14.76 11.74
N GLY A 388 -2.46 14.94 10.43
CA GLY A 388 -3.54 15.66 9.73
C GLY A 388 -4.95 15.21 10.12
N HIS A 389 -5.78 16.06 10.73
CA HIS A 389 -6.74 16.88 9.99
C HIS A 389 -7.01 18.20 10.75
N ARG A 390 -5.97 19.02 11.01
CA ARG A 390 -6.15 20.22 11.84
C ARG A 390 -7.03 21.27 11.15
N GLU A 391 -8.23 21.50 11.68
CA GLU A 391 -8.99 22.71 11.35
C GLU A 391 -8.14 23.95 11.68
N GLY A 392 -7.89 24.79 10.68
CA GLY A 392 -7.16 26.05 10.87
C GLY A 392 -5.66 26.00 10.60
N LEU A 393 -5.21 25.13 9.69
CA LEU A 393 -3.85 25.20 9.15
C LEU A 393 -3.56 26.58 8.54
N GLU A 394 -2.44 27.17 8.94
CA GLU A 394 -2.02 28.49 8.49
C GLU A 394 -0.60 28.46 7.92
N GLY A 395 -0.45 28.90 6.68
CA GLY A 395 0.87 29.16 6.10
C GLY A 395 1.56 30.39 6.71
N GLY A 396 2.89 30.44 6.58
CA GLY A 396 3.67 31.61 7.00
C GLY A 396 3.60 32.77 6.01
N PRO A 397 4.34 33.86 6.28
CA PRO A 397 4.25 35.12 5.50
C PRO A 397 4.69 35.00 4.03
N ASN A 398 5.39 33.93 3.65
CA ASN A 398 5.84 33.68 2.29
C ASN A 398 5.13 32.47 1.64
N VAL A 399 4.07 31.96 2.26
CA VAL A 399 3.14 31.04 1.61
C VAL A 399 2.12 31.89 0.84
N VAL A 400 1.99 31.64 -0.45
CA VAL A 400 1.21 32.44 -1.39
C VAL A 400 0.24 31.57 -2.18
N ASP A 401 -0.80 32.20 -2.72
CA ASP A 401 -1.73 31.56 -3.65
C ASP A 401 -1.02 31.36 -5.01
N ALA A 402 -0.75 30.10 -5.37
CA ALA A 402 -0.04 29.64 -6.56
C ALA A 402 1.43 30.10 -6.72
N VAL A 403 2.15 29.43 -7.61
CA VAL A 403 3.54 29.77 -7.97
C VAL A 403 3.63 31.16 -8.62
N PRO A 404 4.47 32.08 -8.12
CA PRO A 404 4.69 33.37 -8.75
C PRO A 404 5.34 33.26 -10.14
N GLU A 405 4.90 34.08 -11.09
CA GLU A 405 5.47 34.12 -12.46
C GLU A 405 6.97 34.50 -12.49
N ASP A 406 7.46 35.16 -11.44
CA ASP A 406 8.84 35.60 -11.28
C ASP A 406 9.71 34.65 -10.45
N ALA A 407 9.21 33.47 -10.07
CA ALA A 407 10.05 32.42 -9.50
C ALA A 407 11.08 31.93 -10.54
N ASP A 408 12.34 31.82 -10.13
CA ASP A 408 13.41 31.35 -11.01
C ASP A 408 13.38 29.83 -11.19
N ARG A 409 12.97 29.10 -10.15
CA ARG A 409 12.84 27.64 -10.11
C ARG A 409 11.62 27.23 -9.28
N VAL A 410 11.13 26.02 -9.56
CA VAL A 410 10.05 25.37 -8.82
C VAL A 410 10.57 24.02 -8.33
N ILE A 411 10.25 23.70 -7.09
CA ILE A 411 10.29 22.35 -6.51
C ILE A 411 8.83 21.96 -6.30
N GLU A 412 8.41 20.88 -6.91
CA GLU A 412 7.07 20.30 -6.74
C GLU A 412 7.07 19.48 -5.43
N ILE A 413 6.06 19.67 -4.60
CA ILE A 413 5.86 18.95 -3.35
C ILE A 413 4.78 17.89 -3.60
N HIS A 414 5.24 16.63 -3.61
CA HIS A 414 4.43 15.44 -3.81
C HIS A 414 4.03 14.83 -2.46
N ALA A 415 3.26 13.74 -2.46
CA ALA A 415 2.63 13.21 -1.25
C ALA A 415 3.66 12.91 -0.13
N ALA A 416 4.83 12.40 -0.51
CA ALA A 416 5.94 12.16 0.43
C ALA A 416 7.33 12.51 -0.16
N SER A 417 7.40 13.34 -1.21
CA SER A 417 8.68 13.67 -1.85
C SER A 417 8.77 15.14 -2.32
N PHE A 418 9.98 15.59 -2.61
CA PHE A 418 10.25 16.86 -3.29
C PHE A 418 10.84 16.58 -4.67
N GLU A 419 10.34 17.26 -5.71
CA GLU A 419 10.83 17.08 -7.08
C GLU A 419 11.28 18.42 -7.74
N PRO A 420 12.58 18.60 -8.06
CA PRO A 420 13.69 17.75 -7.67
C PRO A 420 14.01 17.87 -6.17
N ASP A 421 14.51 16.79 -5.59
CA ASP A 421 15.04 16.72 -4.22
C ASP A 421 16.39 17.46 -4.07
N GLU A 422 17.20 17.49 -5.14
CA GLU A 422 18.41 18.31 -5.24
C GLU A 422 18.30 19.38 -6.34
N LEU A 423 18.44 20.65 -5.94
CA LEU A 423 18.40 21.78 -6.86
C LEU A 423 19.63 22.69 -6.71
N THR A 424 20.34 22.93 -7.82
CA THR A 424 21.43 23.93 -7.87
C THR A 424 20.93 25.26 -8.44
N VAL A 425 21.19 26.37 -7.74
CA VAL A 425 20.81 27.73 -8.13
C VAL A 425 21.95 28.73 -7.89
N GLU A 426 21.87 29.90 -8.55
CA GLU A 426 22.79 31.02 -8.29
C GLU A 426 22.33 31.82 -7.07
N ALA A 427 23.26 32.43 -6.34
CA ALA A 427 22.91 33.37 -5.29
C ALA A 427 21.98 34.51 -5.80
N GLY A 428 20.87 34.72 -5.07
CA GLY A 428 19.79 35.64 -5.40
C GLY A 428 18.63 35.00 -6.17
N ALA A 429 18.69 33.71 -6.49
CA ALA A 429 17.58 33.00 -7.13
C ALA A 429 16.40 32.79 -6.17
N THR A 430 15.19 32.96 -6.69
CA THR A 430 13.94 32.67 -5.99
C THR A 430 13.41 31.29 -6.37
N VAL A 431 13.25 30.44 -5.37
CA VAL A 431 12.68 29.09 -5.51
C VAL A 431 11.27 29.12 -4.92
N ALA A 432 10.31 28.59 -5.68
CA ALA A 432 8.96 28.29 -5.21
C ALA A 432 8.86 26.80 -4.92
N PHE A 433 8.22 26.44 -3.81
CA PHE A 433 7.86 25.08 -3.45
C PHE A 433 6.35 24.95 -3.62
N GLU A 434 5.90 24.25 -4.66
CA GLU A 434 4.50 24.15 -5.09
C GLU A 434 3.84 22.91 -4.51
N HIS A 435 2.71 23.05 -3.81
CA HIS A 435 1.90 21.89 -3.44
C HIS A 435 1.27 21.28 -4.69
N VAL A 436 1.57 20.00 -4.98
CA VAL A 436 1.05 19.27 -6.14
C VAL A 436 0.05 18.20 -5.73
N GLU A 437 0.31 17.47 -4.64
CA GLU A 437 -0.51 16.33 -4.20
C GLU A 437 -0.29 16.02 -2.71
N GLY A 438 -1.19 15.20 -2.15
CA GLY A 438 -1.13 14.71 -0.78
C GLY A 438 -1.55 15.72 0.29
N GLU A 439 -1.26 15.34 1.53
CA GLU A 439 -1.54 16.09 2.75
C GLU A 439 -0.86 17.48 2.79
N PRO A 440 -1.22 18.35 3.76
CA PRO A 440 -0.55 19.63 3.97
C PRO A 440 0.95 19.49 4.27
N HIS A 441 1.78 20.21 3.52
CA HIS A 441 3.24 20.13 3.61
C HIS A 441 3.88 21.28 4.39
N THR A 442 5.14 21.11 4.77
CA THR A 442 6.00 22.20 5.23
C THR A 442 7.30 22.22 4.44
N VAL A 443 8.02 23.34 4.49
CA VAL A 443 9.41 23.40 4.00
C VAL A 443 10.23 24.05 5.10
N THR A 444 11.04 23.25 5.78
CA THR A 444 11.73 23.62 7.02
C THR A 444 13.21 23.35 6.89
N ALA A 445 14.05 24.38 7.04
CA ALA A 445 15.49 24.18 7.03
C ALA A 445 15.96 23.41 8.26
N TYR A 446 16.96 22.56 8.09
CA TYR A 446 17.76 22.05 9.20
C TYR A 446 18.69 23.14 9.70
N GLU A 447 18.58 23.54 10.96
CA GLU A 447 19.36 24.66 11.50
C GLU A 447 20.88 24.40 11.43
N ASP A 448 21.28 23.14 11.61
CA ASP A 448 22.68 22.71 11.57
C ASP A 448 23.20 22.38 10.14
N ALA A 449 22.33 22.39 9.12
CA ALA A 449 22.68 22.05 7.73
C ALA A 449 22.39 23.17 6.71
N ILE A 450 22.40 24.41 7.18
CA ILE A 450 22.48 25.62 6.34
C ILE A 450 23.84 26.32 6.52
N PRO A 451 24.28 27.18 5.58
CA PRO A 451 25.55 27.89 5.72
C PRO A 451 25.53 28.80 6.95
N GLY A 452 26.60 28.86 7.73
CA GLY A 452 26.61 29.58 9.03
C GLY A 452 26.38 31.10 8.99
N ASP A 453 26.44 31.72 7.81
CA ASP A 453 26.08 33.14 7.60
C ASP A 453 24.64 33.31 7.06
N ALA A 454 23.91 32.21 6.81
CA ALA A 454 22.52 32.22 6.37
C ALA A 454 21.55 32.42 7.54
N THR A 455 20.48 33.17 7.30
CA THR A 455 19.36 33.26 8.24
C THR A 455 18.53 31.98 8.16
N TYR A 456 18.12 31.45 9.33
CA TYR A 456 17.17 30.36 9.43
C TYR A 456 15.87 30.64 8.66
N TRP A 457 15.24 29.60 8.13
CA TRP A 457 14.04 29.73 7.32
C TRP A 457 13.13 28.51 7.42
N ALA A 458 11.83 28.75 7.41
CA ALA A 458 10.78 27.73 7.33
C ALA A 458 9.53 28.34 6.68
N SER A 459 8.66 27.49 6.13
CA SER A 459 7.39 27.87 5.50
C SER A 459 6.46 28.64 6.44
N GLY A 460 6.54 28.39 7.75
CA GLY A 460 5.81 29.13 8.78
C GLY A 460 6.41 30.46 9.22
N GLY A 461 7.59 30.84 8.71
CA GLY A 461 8.26 32.10 9.05
C GLY A 461 8.80 32.13 10.48
N PHE A 462 9.32 31.00 10.96
CA PHE A 462 9.92 30.85 12.29
C PHE A 462 11.40 31.26 12.31
N ASP A 463 11.91 31.55 13.51
CA ASP A 463 13.29 32.01 13.73
C ASP A 463 14.30 30.87 14.03
N SER A 464 13.82 29.62 14.21
CA SER A 464 14.63 28.44 14.54
C SER A 464 13.89 27.14 14.20
N GLU A 465 14.62 26.04 14.02
CA GLU A 465 14.04 24.72 13.72
C GLU A 465 13.11 24.22 14.81
N SER A 466 13.49 24.33 16.08
CA SER A 466 12.62 23.93 17.19
C SER A 466 11.27 24.66 17.19
N ALA A 467 11.28 25.95 16.82
CA ALA A 467 10.06 26.75 16.72
C ALA A 467 9.23 26.40 15.48
N ALA A 468 9.86 25.90 14.41
CA ALA A 468 9.16 25.39 13.24
C ALA A 468 8.45 24.06 13.54
N ARG A 469 9.12 23.15 14.27
CA ARG A 469 8.55 21.88 14.72
C ARG A 469 7.38 22.08 15.70
N GLU A 470 7.57 22.87 16.76
CA GLU A 470 6.46 23.28 17.66
C GLU A 470 5.37 24.05 16.89
N GLY A 471 5.79 24.84 15.90
CA GLY A 471 4.88 25.56 15.01
C GLY A 471 3.95 24.63 14.24
N TRP A 472 4.52 23.57 13.65
CA TRP A 472 3.78 22.53 12.97
C TRP A 472 2.77 21.90 13.91
N GLU A 473 3.16 21.49 15.12
CA GLU A 473 2.26 20.93 16.15
C GLU A 473 1.03 21.83 16.45
N ASN A 474 1.17 23.14 16.24
CA ASN A 474 0.12 24.13 16.45
C ASN A 474 -0.59 24.57 15.15
N GLY A 475 -0.48 23.77 14.08
CA GLY A 475 -1.14 24.02 12.79
C GLY A 475 -0.54 25.18 11.98
N ARG A 476 0.73 25.53 12.18
CA ARG A 476 1.40 26.65 11.50
C ARG A 476 2.53 26.20 10.61
N GLY A 477 2.69 26.87 9.47
CA GLY A 477 3.70 26.57 8.45
C GLY A 477 3.23 25.67 7.33
N ALA A 478 1.93 25.35 7.30
CA ALA A 478 1.34 24.52 6.26
C ALA A 478 1.39 25.19 4.88
N ILE A 479 1.59 24.37 3.86
CA ILE A 479 1.42 24.66 2.45
C ILE A 479 0.38 23.65 1.96
N THR A 480 -0.79 24.14 1.57
CA THR A 480 -1.92 23.30 1.16
C THR A 480 -2.18 23.39 -0.34
N GLU A 481 -3.16 22.62 -0.83
CA GLU A 481 -3.58 22.62 -2.24
C GLU A 481 -3.71 24.04 -2.81
N GLY A 482 -3.06 24.26 -3.97
CA GLY A 482 -3.07 25.53 -4.70
C GLY A 482 -2.15 26.62 -4.10
N GLN A 483 -1.38 26.31 -3.06
CA GLN A 483 -0.40 27.22 -2.47
C GLN A 483 1.04 26.89 -2.89
N ALA A 484 1.91 27.89 -2.72
CA ALA A 484 3.36 27.69 -2.81
C ALA A 484 4.10 28.46 -1.71
N TYR A 485 5.18 27.89 -1.17
CA TYR A 485 6.13 28.64 -0.33
C TYR A 485 7.23 29.23 -1.20
N VAL A 486 7.56 30.51 -1.01
CA VAL A 486 8.52 31.22 -1.87
C VAL A 486 9.70 31.72 -1.07
N ARG A 487 10.92 31.43 -1.55
CA ARG A 487 12.15 31.86 -0.90
C ARG A 487 13.25 32.25 -1.88
N THR A 488 13.88 33.39 -1.63
CA THR A 488 15.11 33.83 -2.32
C THR A 488 16.35 33.38 -1.55
N PHE A 489 17.27 32.68 -2.21
CA PHE A 489 18.49 32.14 -1.59
C PHE A 489 19.71 33.01 -1.89
N GLU A 490 20.22 33.74 -0.89
CA GLU A 490 21.30 34.73 -1.07
C GLU A 490 22.69 34.22 -0.66
N VAL A 491 22.76 33.23 0.23
CA VAL A 491 24.01 32.77 0.84
C VAL A 491 24.46 31.49 0.17
N ALA A 492 25.63 31.55 -0.47
CA ALA A 492 26.26 30.41 -1.11
C ALA A 492 26.52 29.26 -0.12
N GLY A 493 26.38 28.04 -0.62
CA GLY A 493 26.50 26.80 0.15
C GLY A 493 25.26 25.94 0.07
N THR A 494 25.32 24.84 0.79
CA THR A 494 24.25 23.83 0.89
C THR A 494 23.22 24.25 1.94
N HIS A 495 21.94 24.24 1.56
CA HIS A 495 20.80 24.38 2.46
C HIS A 495 19.97 23.11 2.40
N GLU A 496 20.05 22.27 3.43
CA GLU A 496 19.21 21.07 3.56
C GLU A 496 17.91 21.40 4.31
N PHE A 497 16.82 20.76 3.92
CA PHE A 497 15.47 21.01 4.44
C PHE A 497 14.62 19.74 4.44
N CYS A 498 13.51 19.76 5.18
CA CYS A 498 12.52 18.69 5.23
C CYS A 498 11.09 19.22 5.20
N CYS A 499 10.17 18.32 4.92
CA CYS A 499 8.77 18.45 5.33
C CYS A 499 8.61 17.77 6.70
N ILE A 500 8.27 18.53 7.73
CA ILE A 500 8.14 18.03 9.12
C ILE A 500 7.23 16.79 9.23
N PRO A 501 5.98 16.78 8.70
CA PRO A 501 5.11 15.61 8.85
C PRO A 501 5.58 14.36 8.10
N HIS A 502 6.37 14.49 7.03
CA HIS A 502 6.80 13.35 6.22
C HIS A 502 8.33 13.16 6.22
N GLU A 503 9.01 13.71 7.24
CA GLU A 503 10.47 13.66 7.37
C GLU A 503 10.94 12.22 7.56
N THR A 504 10.21 11.43 8.36
CA THR A 504 10.49 10.01 8.59
C THR A 504 10.38 9.20 7.30
N GLY A 505 9.40 9.53 6.46
CA GLY A 505 9.25 9.00 5.10
C GLY A 505 10.32 9.43 4.11
N GLY A 506 11.28 10.24 4.54
CA GLY A 506 12.39 10.68 3.70
C GLY A 506 12.09 11.92 2.88
N GLN A 507 10.99 12.65 3.13
CA GLN A 507 10.66 13.90 2.43
C GLN A 507 11.62 15.02 2.84
N THR A 508 12.83 14.94 2.31
CA THR A 508 13.96 15.82 2.54
C THR A 508 14.52 16.30 1.21
N GLY A 509 15.19 17.44 1.23
CA GLY A 509 15.77 18.00 0.02
C GLY A 509 16.95 18.92 0.31
N ARG A 510 17.63 19.31 -0.76
CA ARG A 510 18.80 20.18 -0.69
C ARG A 510 18.81 21.21 -1.82
N ILE A 511 19.06 22.46 -1.45
CA ILE A 511 19.40 23.52 -2.40
C ILE A 511 20.89 23.85 -2.29
N VAL A 512 21.60 23.73 -3.41
CA VAL A 512 23.00 24.14 -3.55
C VAL A 512 23.03 25.53 -4.18
N VAL A 513 23.52 26.52 -3.45
CA VAL A 513 23.63 27.91 -3.91
C VAL A 513 25.07 28.22 -4.31
N GLU A 514 25.30 28.60 -5.56
CA GLU A 514 26.63 28.94 -6.12
C GLU A 514 26.94 30.45 -6.15
#